data_AF-A0A954JD50-F1
#
_entry.id   AF-A0A954JD50-F1
#
_cell.length_a   1.000
_cell.length_b   1.000
_cell.length_c   1.000
_cell.angle_alpha   90.00
_cell.angle_beta   90.00
_cell.angle_gamma   90.00
#
_symmetry.space_group_name_H-M   'P 1'
#
loop_
_entity.id
_entity.type
_entity.pdbx_description
1 polymer ?
#
loop_
_entity_poly.entity_id
_entity_poly.type
_entity_poly.pdbx_seq_one_letter_code
_entity_poly.pdbx_strand_id
1 'polypeptide(L)'
;MINQHHSRRDFLSWTGHGLGSAALATLLLQEGTVSAGQTPPQARDPWPHFEAPAKRVIHICACGGVSQVDSFDYKPTLEKYHGQKYGGIDAADVFFGQIGLLRQSDWKFRQRG
;
A
#
# COMPACT_ATOMS: atom_id res chain seq x y z
N MET A 1 -45.68 17.60 -42.32
CA MET A 1 -45.62 16.75 -41.11
C MET A 1 -45.53 15.30 -41.55
N ILE A 2 -44.36 14.68 -41.46
CA ILE A 2 -44.15 13.32 -41.98
C ILE A 2 -44.54 12.34 -40.88
N ASN A 3 -45.67 11.66 -41.05
CA ASN A 3 -46.10 10.58 -40.17
C ASN A 3 -45.37 9.29 -40.58
N GLN A 4 -44.19 9.04 -40.01
CA GLN A 4 -43.43 7.81 -40.24
C GLN A 4 -44.09 6.68 -39.44
N HIS A 5 -44.95 5.89 -40.08
CA HIS A 5 -45.42 4.64 -39.48
C HIS A 5 -44.27 3.63 -39.46
N HIS A 6 -43.60 3.51 -38.32
CA HIS A 6 -42.62 2.44 -38.10
C HIS A 6 -43.33 1.09 -38.19
N SER A 7 -42.84 0.22 -39.08
CA SER A 7 -43.38 -1.14 -39.16
C SER A 7 -42.98 -1.93 -37.92
N ARG A 8 -43.75 -2.97 -37.58
CA ARG A 8 -43.39 -3.90 -36.50
C ARG A 8 -41.99 -4.49 -36.69
N ARG A 9 -41.58 -4.67 -37.95
CA ARG A 9 -40.23 -5.14 -38.31
C ARG A 9 -39.17 -4.13 -37.91
N ASP A 10 -39.38 -2.85 -38.21
CA ASP A 10 -38.42 -1.78 -37.87
C ASP A 10 -38.24 -1.65 -36.37
N PHE A 11 -39.34 -1.73 -35.62
CA PHE A 11 -39.30 -1.73 -34.15
C PHE A 11 -38.50 -2.92 -33.61
N LEU A 12 -38.83 -4.14 -34.05
CA LEU A 12 -38.14 -5.35 -33.58
C LEU A 12 -36.66 -5.37 -33.98
N SER A 13 -36.34 -4.90 -35.19
CA SER A 13 -34.96 -4.73 -35.64
C SER A 13 -34.22 -3.72 -34.77
N TRP A 14 -34.80 -2.54 -34.51
CA TRP A 14 -34.15 -1.54 -33.66
C TRP A 14 -33.89 -2.06 -32.24
N THR A 15 -34.88 -2.72 -31.63
CA THR A 15 -34.71 -3.32 -30.29
C THR A 15 -33.68 -4.44 -30.28
N GLY A 16 -33.65 -5.28 -31.32
CA GLY A 16 -32.71 -6.39 -31.42
C GLY A 16 -31.26 -5.92 -31.55
N HIS A 17 -31.01 -4.92 -32.41
CA HIS A 17 -29.69 -4.30 -32.53
C HIS A 17 -29.28 -3.58 -31.24
N GLY A 18 -30.21 -2.88 -30.58
CA GLY A 18 -29.95 -2.20 -29.30
C GLY A 18 -29.51 -3.18 -28.21
N LEU A 19 -30.28 -4.24 -27.97
CA LEU A 19 -29.96 -5.26 -26.98
C LEU A 19 -28.66 -6.01 -27.32
N GLY A 20 -28.47 -6.38 -28.59
CA GLY A 20 -27.24 -7.03 -29.05
C GLY A 20 -25.99 -6.17 -28.86
N SER A 21 -26.10 -4.86 -29.15
CA SER A 21 -24.99 -3.92 -28.96
C SER A 21 -24.64 -3.72 -27.48
N ALA A 22 -25.64 -3.67 -26.59
CA ALA A 22 -25.42 -3.57 -25.14
C ALA A 22 -24.77 -4.84 -24.56
N ALA A 23 -25.22 -6.02 -25.00
CA ALA A 23 -24.61 -7.29 -24.61
C ALA A 23 -23.15 -7.37 -25.08
N LEU A 24 -22.87 -7.01 -26.34
CA LEU A 24 -21.51 -6.97 -26.88
C LEU A 24 -20.62 -5.99 -26.12
N ALA A 25 -21.10 -4.77 -25.83
CA ALA A 25 -20.37 -3.79 -25.05
C ALA A 25 -20.02 -4.32 -23.65
N THR A 26 -20.93 -5.07 -23.02
CA THR A 26 -20.70 -5.68 -21.70
C THR A 26 -19.58 -6.73 -21.74
N LEU A 27 -19.58 -7.59 -22.77
CA LEU A 27 -18.53 -8.59 -22.96
C LEU A 27 -17.17 -7.95 -23.23
N LEU A 28 -17.10 -6.92 -24.08
CA LEU A 28 -15.86 -6.21 -24.38
C LEU A 28 -15.30 -5.44 -23.17
N LEU A 29 -16.18 -4.89 -22.31
CA LEU A 29 -15.78 -4.28 -21.04
C LEU A 29 -15.26 -5.31 -20.03
N GLN A 30 -15.83 -6.52 -20.03
CA GLN A 30 -15.40 -7.61 -19.16
C GLN A 30 -14.06 -8.22 -19.60
N GLU A 31 -13.85 -8.35 -20.91
CA GLU A 31 -12.59 -8.83 -21.50
C GLU A 31 -11.47 -7.77 -21.45
N GLY A 32 -11.82 -6.50 -21.21
CA GLY A 32 -10.88 -5.38 -21.13
C GLY A 32 -10.33 -4.92 -22.48
N THR A 33 -10.94 -5.37 -23.59
CA THR A 33 -10.56 -5.02 -24.95
C THR A 33 -11.03 -3.61 -25.34
N VAL A 34 -12.05 -3.09 -24.66
CA VAL A 34 -12.53 -1.71 -24.78
C VAL A 34 -12.51 -1.06 -23.40
N SER A 35 -11.85 0.10 -23.29
CA SER A 35 -11.80 0.90 -22.07
C SER A 35 -12.42 2.27 -22.36
N ALA A 36 -13.50 2.61 -21.67
CA ALA A 36 -13.97 3.99 -21.60
C ALA A 36 -12.95 4.79 -20.79
N GLY A 37 -12.07 5.53 -21.47
CA GLY A 37 -11.21 6.57 -20.88
C GLY A 37 -10.62 6.26 -19.51
N GLN A 38 -9.55 5.46 -19.50
CA GLN A 38 -8.51 5.36 -18.46
C GLN A 38 -8.95 5.46 -16.98
N THR A 39 -9.01 4.31 -16.32
CA THR A 39 -8.38 4.19 -14.99
C THR A 39 -7.63 2.86 -14.94
N PRO A 40 -6.30 2.86 -14.70
CA PRO A 40 -5.51 1.62 -14.70
C PRO A 40 -6.04 0.59 -13.70
N PRO A 41 -5.99 -0.72 -14.04
CA PRO A 41 -6.55 -1.80 -13.21
C PRO A 41 -5.81 -2.00 -11.88
N GLN A 42 -4.68 -1.34 -11.63
CA GLN A 42 -4.02 -1.33 -10.31
C GLN A 42 -4.80 -0.54 -9.24
N ALA A 43 -5.87 0.18 -9.60
CA ALA A 43 -6.72 0.93 -8.66
C ALA A 43 -8.05 0.22 -8.32
N ARG A 44 -8.16 -1.09 -8.59
CA ARG A 44 -9.31 -1.92 -8.17
C ARG A 44 -9.05 -2.65 -6.85
N ASP A 45 -8.37 -1.99 -5.91
CA ASP A 45 -8.66 -2.35 -4.52
C ASP A 45 -10.15 -2.08 -4.31
N PRO A 46 -10.93 -3.04 -3.77
CA PRO A 46 -12.33 -2.79 -3.49
C PRO A 46 -12.41 -1.53 -2.62
N TRP A 47 -13.29 -0.61 -3.02
CA TRP A 47 -13.56 0.56 -2.20
C TRP A 47 -13.83 0.08 -0.78
N PRO A 48 -13.22 0.72 0.23
CA PRO A 48 -13.40 0.28 1.60
C PRO A 48 -14.90 0.28 1.90
N HIS A 49 -15.37 -0.78 2.56
CA HIS A 49 -16.79 -0.92 2.94
C HIS A 49 -17.30 0.26 3.80
N PHE A 50 -16.38 1.05 4.35
CA PHE A 50 -16.62 2.23 5.16
C PHE A 50 -15.81 3.41 4.65
N GLU A 51 -16.32 4.62 4.87
CA GLU A 51 -15.57 5.85 4.65
C GLU A 51 -14.30 5.84 5.53
N ALA A 52 -13.15 6.15 4.94
CA ALA A 52 -11.89 6.21 5.68
C ALA A 52 -11.88 7.47 6.57
N PRO A 53 -11.96 7.36 7.90
CA PRO A 53 -12.02 8.54 8.78
C PRO A 53 -10.67 9.28 8.86
N ALA A 54 -9.58 8.60 8.50
CA ALA A 54 -8.23 9.15 8.57
C ALA A 54 -7.92 10.01 7.34
N LYS A 55 -7.64 11.30 7.57
CA LYS A 55 -7.23 12.24 6.50
C LYS A 55 -5.78 12.04 6.05
N ARG A 56 -4.93 11.49 6.92
CA ARG A 56 -3.49 11.28 6.70
C ARG A 56 -3.03 10.04 7.45
N VAL A 57 -2.18 9.24 6.82
CA VAL A 57 -1.55 8.04 7.41
C VAL A 57 -0.05 8.20 7.33
N ILE A 58 0.65 7.93 8.44
CA ILE A 58 2.11 7.79 8.47
C ILE A 58 2.39 6.32 8.79
N HIS A 59 2.90 5.59 7.81
CA HIS A 59 3.32 4.20 7.99
C HIS A 59 4.83 4.16 8.24
N ILE A 60 5.23 3.75 9.43
CA ILE A 60 6.63 3.60 9.82
C ILE A 60 6.97 2.12 9.82
N CYS A 61 7.72 1.67 8.80
CA CYS A 61 8.27 0.32 8.75
C CYS A 61 9.70 0.33 9.30
N ALA A 62 9.86 -0.12 10.55
CA ALA A 62 11.17 -0.35 11.14
C ALA A 62 11.59 -1.79 10.84
N CYS A 63 12.39 -2.00 9.79
CA CYS A 63 12.97 -3.32 9.49
C CYS A 63 13.79 -3.82 10.69
N GLY A 64 13.38 -4.94 11.29
CA GLY A 64 13.96 -5.47 12.53
C GLY A 64 13.27 -5.02 13.82
N GLY A 65 12.29 -4.11 13.73
CA GLY A 65 11.52 -3.59 14.86
C GLY A 65 12.31 -2.64 15.75
N VAL A 66 11.60 -2.04 16.69
CA VAL A 66 12.20 -1.30 17.81
C VAL A 66 12.18 -2.25 19.00
N SER A 67 13.31 -2.91 19.32
CA SER A 67 13.32 -3.83 20.46
C SER A 67 13.28 -3.02 21.77
N GLN A 68 12.54 -3.52 22.76
CA GLN A 68 12.51 -2.94 24.11
C GLN A 68 13.93 -2.89 24.69
N VAL A 69 14.72 -3.93 24.42
CA VAL A 69 16.12 -4.02 24.83
C VAL A 69 16.91 -2.86 24.23
N ASP A 70 16.74 -2.55 22.95
CA ASP A 70 17.48 -1.47 22.28
C ASP A 70 17.05 -0.07 22.70
N SER A 71 15.83 0.10 23.21
CA SER A 71 15.23 1.43 23.39
C SER A 71 15.23 1.93 24.83
N PHE A 72 14.95 1.07 25.81
CA PHE A 72 14.61 1.53 27.17
C PHE A 72 15.46 0.90 28.27
N ASP A 73 16.31 -0.07 27.94
CA ASP A 73 17.13 -0.74 28.94
C ASP A 73 18.30 0.15 29.41
N TYR A 74 18.64 0.06 30.69
CA TYR A 74 19.70 0.88 31.29
C TYR A 74 21.08 0.32 30.95
N LYS A 75 21.77 0.98 30.02
CA LYS A 75 23.08 0.55 29.50
C LYS A 75 24.15 1.63 29.70
N PRO A 76 24.62 1.87 30.95
CA PRO A 76 25.59 2.92 31.24
C PRO A 76 26.94 2.70 30.54
N THR A 77 27.27 1.46 30.20
CA THR A 77 28.49 1.13 29.44
C THR A 77 28.45 1.69 28.01
N LEU A 78 27.29 1.81 27.37
CA LEU A 78 27.18 2.39 26.02
C LEU A 78 27.52 3.89 26.00
N GLU A 79 27.22 4.61 27.09
CA GLU A 79 27.64 6.02 27.23
C GLU A 79 29.17 6.11 27.31
N LYS A 80 29.80 5.23 28.10
CA LYS A 80 31.27 5.19 28.25
C LYS A 80 32.00 4.90 26.93
N TYR A 81 31.45 4.04 26.10
CA TYR A 81 32.08 3.58 24.85
C TYR A 81 31.50 4.27 23.61
N HIS A 82 30.71 5.34 23.76
CA HIS A 82 30.10 6.02 22.64
C HIS A 82 31.14 6.50 21.61
N GLY A 83 30.89 6.22 20.33
CA GLY A 83 31.77 6.59 19.22
C GLY A 83 32.99 5.68 19.04
N GLN A 84 33.16 4.67 19.89
CA GLN A 84 34.25 3.70 19.75
C GLN A 84 33.84 2.54 18.85
N LYS A 85 34.83 1.91 18.19
CA LYS A 85 34.60 0.67 17.46
C LYS A 85 34.33 -0.45 18.44
N TYR A 86 33.33 -1.28 18.15
CA TYR A 86 33.09 -2.50 18.93
C TYR A 86 34.24 -3.49 18.70
N GLY A 87 34.79 -4.02 19.80
CA GLY A 87 36.07 -4.76 19.78
C GLY A 87 36.04 -6.14 20.43
N GLY A 88 34.87 -6.76 20.63
CA GLY A 88 34.75 -8.15 21.10
C GLY A 88 33.72 -8.92 20.28
N ILE A 89 33.33 -10.15 20.64
CA ILE A 89 34.18 -11.35 20.54
C ILE A 89 33.95 -11.84 19.10
N ASP A 90 34.96 -11.78 18.24
CA ASP A 90 34.98 -12.27 16.84
C ASP A 90 33.75 -11.94 15.98
N ALA A 91 33.59 -10.62 15.75
CA ALA A 91 32.77 -9.96 14.73
C ALA A 91 31.37 -10.58 14.53
N ALA A 92 30.46 -10.25 15.45
CA ALA A 92 29.03 -10.54 15.35
C ALA A 92 28.56 -10.51 13.88
N ASP A 93 27.94 -11.61 13.43
CA ASP A 93 27.41 -11.73 12.08
C ASP A 93 26.28 -10.71 11.93
N VAL A 94 26.62 -9.55 11.40
CA VAL A 94 25.71 -8.43 11.22
C VAL A 94 25.08 -8.55 9.85
N PHE A 95 23.78 -8.28 9.78
CA PHE A 95 22.97 -8.42 8.57
C PHE A 95 23.56 -7.74 7.31
N PHE A 96 24.37 -6.69 7.47
CA PHE A 96 25.03 -5.96 6.37
C PHE A 96 26.57 -6.09 6.34
N GLY A 97 27.17 -7.00 7.13
CA GLY A 97 28.62 -7.26 7.12
C GLY A 97 29.50 -6.13 7.70
N GLN A 98 28.93 -5.02 8.18
CA GLN A 98 29.68 -3.91 8.78
C GLN A 98 29.12 -3.54 10.16
N ILE A 99 29.99 -3.57 11.16
CA ILE A 99 29.67 -3.13 12.52
C ILE A 99 29.94 -1.62 12.61
N GLY A 100 28.90 -0.85 12.93
CA GLY A 100 29.01 0.59 13.17
C GLY A 100 29.72 0.94 14.49
N LEU A 101 29.87 2.23 14.75
CA LEU A 101 30.36 2.71 16.05
C LEU A 101 29.32 2.46 17.14
N LEU A 102 29.79 2.22 18.36
CA LEU A 102 28.92 2.09 19.52
C LEU A 102 28.13 3.39 19.75
N ARG A 103 26.80 3.25 19.81
CA ARG A 103 25.88 4.37 19.97
C ARG A 103 25.31 4.36 21.39
N GLN A 104 25.40 5.50 22.07
CA GLN A 104 24.70 5.72 23.33
C GLN A 104 23.19 5.90 23.11
N SER A 105 22.42 5.77 24.18
CA SER A 105 20.98 6.10 24.13
C SER A 105 20.77 7.58 23.78
N ASP A 106 19.78 7.85 22.93
CA ASP A 106 19.36 9.22 22.61
C ASP A 106 18.57 9.87 23.77
N TRP A 107 18.07 9.06 24.70
CA TRP A 107 17.31 9.53 25.85
C TRP A 107 18.01 9.20 27.16
N LYS A 108 18.07 10.19 28.05
CA LYS A 108 18.58 10.02 29.42
C LYS A 108 17.70 9.01 30.16
N PHE A 109 18.32 7.95 30.65
CA PHE A 109 17.63 6.97 31.47
C PHE A 109 17.04 7.62 32.73
N ARG A 110 15.84 7.19 33.11
CA ARG A 110 15.18 7.57 34.37
C ARG A 110 14.54 6.32 34.96
N GLN A 111 14.99 5.92 36.14
CA GLN A 111 14.34 4.85 36.88
C GLN A 111 12.90 5.27 37.21
N ARG A 112 11.92 4.50 36.74
CA ARG A 112 10.51 4.65 37.09
C ARG A 112 10.14 3.45 37.95
N GLY A 113 10.06 3.69 39.26
CA GLY A 113 9.65 2.76 40.30
C GLY A 113 8.92 3.54 41.37
#